data_AF-A0A7X8ZHU2-F1
#
_entry.id   AF-A0A7X8ZHU2-F1
#
_cell.length_a   1.000
_cell.length_b   1.000
_cell.length_c   1.000
_cell.angle_alpha   90.00
_cell.angle_beta   90.00
_cell.angle_gamma   90.00
#
_symmetry.space_group_name_H-M   'P 1'
#
loop_
_entity.id
_entity.type
_entity.pdbx_description
1 polymer ?
#
loop_
_entity_poly.entity_id
_entity_poly.type
_entity_poly.pdbx_seq_one_letter_code
_entity_poly.pdbx_strand_id
1 'polypeptide(L)'
;MKKIINKVKRLVKRILGLKIDDREMTMVEWLRICGAEIGENVDLINCNCNPKDATCLQIGDNVTCSYTMFLTHDASPRKFLGNNCNKIGRVVIGNNVFIGVQSVILPNVK
;
A
#
# COMPACT_ATOMS: atom_id res chain seq x y z
N MET A 1 -23.81 -1.47 6.12
CA MET A 1 -23.64 -2.74 5.36
C MET A 1 -22.43 -3.57 5.82
N LYS A 2 -21.19 -3.06 5.81
CA LYS A 2 -19.97 -3.82 6.22
C LYS A 2 -20.08 -4.49 7.61
N LYS A 3 -20.66 -3.81 8.60
CA LYS A 3 -20.87 -4.35 9.96
C LYS A 3 -21.73 -5.62 10.01
N ILE A 4 -22.80 -5.68 9.20
CA ILE A 4 -23.71 -6.83 9.15
C ILE A 4 -23.01 -8.03 8.50
N ILE A 5 -22.32 -7.80 7.39
CA ILE A 5 -21.53 -8.82 6.67
C ILE A 5 -20.46 -9.43 7.58
N ASN A 6 -19.73 -8.60 8.35
CA ASN A 6 -18.71 -9.09 9.27
C ASN A 6 -19.31 -9.92 10.42
N LYS A 7 -20.50 -9.55 10.90
CA LYS A 7 -21.21 -10.32 11.95
C LYS A 7 -21.62 -11.72 11.47
N VAL A 8 -22.10 -11.82 10.22
CA VAL A 8 -22.45 -13.11 9.58
C VAL A 8 -21.19 -13.97 9.37
N LYS A 9 -20.10 -13.40 8.82
CA LYS A 9 -18.83 -14.11 8.63
C LYS A 9 -18.26 -14.67 9.93
N ARG A 10 -18.36 -13.92 11.04
CA ARG A 10 -17.95 -14.40 12.38
C ARG A 10 -18.76 -15.61 12.82
N LEU A 11 -20.08 -15.58 12.63
CA LEU A 11 -20.98 -16.65 13.05
C LEU A 11 -20.66 -17.97 12.30
N VAL A 12 -20.41 -17.87 11.00
CA VAL A 12 -19.99 -19.02 10.17
C VAL A 12 -18.63 -19.58 10.61
N LYS A 13 -17.62 -18.71 10.82
CA LYS A 13 -16.29 -19.16 11.29
C LYS A 13 -16.35 -19.84 12.67
N ARG A 14 -17.23 -19.38 13.58
CA ARG A 14 -17.47 -20.03 14.89
C ARG A 14 -18.03 -21.43 14.75
N ILE A 15 -19.03 -21.62 13.87
CA ILE A 15 -19.65 -22.94 13.62
C ILE A 15 -18.61 -23.92 13.05
N LEU A 16 -17.72 -23.43 12.18
CA LEU A 16 -16.68 -24.23 11.54
C LEU A 16 -15.44 -24.48 12.42
N GLY A 17 -15.41 -23.99 13.67
CA GLY A 17 -14.25 -24.16 14.57
C GLY A 17 -12.98 -23.45 14.11
N LEU A 18 -13.08 -22.52 13.15
CA LEU A 18 -11.93 -21.80 12.60
C LEU A 18 -11.51 -20.70 13.57
N LYS A 19 -10.19 -20.57 13.79
CA LYS A 19 -9.62 -19.42 14.52
C LYS A 19 -10.09 -18.13 13.87
N ILE A 20 -10.72 -17.27 14.67
CA ILE A 20 -11.22 -15.97 14.22
C ILE A 20 -10.11 -14.98 14.48
N ASP A 21 -9.33 -14.70 13.46
CA ASP A 21 -8.53 -13.48 13.43
C ASP A 21 -9.48 -12.32 13.07
N ASP A 22 -9.86 -11.55 14.09
CA ASP A 22 -10.71 -10.36 13.97
C ASP A 22 -9.88 -9.09 13.67
N ARG A 23 -8.55 -9.23 13.50
CA ARG A 23 -7.67 -8.10 13.15
C ARG A 23 -8.04 -7.56 11.77
N GLU A 24 -8.17 -6.25 11.67
CA GLU A 24 -8.24 -5.60 10.37
C GLU A 24 -6.89 -5.74 9.67
N MET A 25 -6.94 -6.06 8.37
CA MET A 25 -5.75 -6.12 7.53
C MET A 25 -5.10 -4.73 7.50
N THR A 26 -3.81 -4.70 7.83
CA THR A 26 -3.00 -3.49 7.81
C THR A 26 -2.72 -3.06 6.37
N MET A 27 -2.38 -1.79 6.19
CA MET A 27 -1.95 -1.27 4.89
C MET A 27 -0.69 -2.00 4.37
N VAL A 28 0.25 -2.32 5.27
CA VAL A 28 1.46 -3.06 4.93
C VAL A 28 1.13 -4.44 4.37
N GLU A 29 0.29 -5.21 5.06
CA GLU A 29 -0.17 -6.52 4.58
C GLU A 29 -0.89 -6.39 3.23
N TRP A 30 -1.76 -5.39 3.08
CA TRP A 30 -2.48 -5.17 1.83
C TRP A 30 -1.55 -4.85 0.66
N LEU A 31 -0.59 -3.94 0.85
CA LEU A 31 0.36 -3.57 -0.20
C LEU A 31 1.29 -4.72 -0.57
N ARG A 32 1.72 -5.54 0.41
CA ARG A 32 2.46 -6.79 0.15
C ARG A 32 1.63 -7.75 -0.71
N ILE A 33 0.34 -7.93 -0.43
CA ILE A 33 -0.58 -8.74 -1.26
C ILE A 33 -0.67 -8.18 -2.69
N CYS A 34 -0.67 -6.86 -2.84
CA CYS A 34 -0.66 -6.21 -4.16
C CYS A 34 0.71 -6.27 -4.87
N GLY A 35 1.75 -6.82 -4.23
CA GLY A 35 3.06 -7.06 -4.81
C GLY A 35 4.14 -6.05 -4.44
N ALA A 36 3.88 -5.14 -3.50
CA ALA A 36 4.93 -4.26 -2.96
C ALA A 36 5.94 -5.05 -2.13
N GLU A 37 7.22 -4.70 -2.26
CA GLU A 37 8.30 -5.25 -1.46
C GLU A 37 8.46 -4.39 -0.20
N ILE A 38 7.96 -4.86 0.95
CA ILE A 38 8.02 -4.10 2.21
C ILE A 38 8.75 -4.94 3.26
N GLY A 39 9.84 -4.39 3.80
CA GLY A 39 10.67 -4.96 4.87
C GLY A 39 9.95 -5.04 6.22
N GLU A 40 10.71 -5.32 7.27
CA GLU A 40 10.20 -5.55 8.62
C GLU A 40 10.12 -4.26 9.46
N ASN A 41 9.25 -4.28 10.47
CA ASN A 41 9.04 -3.15 11.37
C ASN A 41 8.70 -1.84 10.61
N VAL A 42 7.66 -1.90 9.76
CA VAL A 42 7.20 -0.77 8.93
C VAL A 42 5.83 -0.29 9.39
N ASP A 43 5.71 1.02 9.63
CA ASP A 43 4.48 1.71 9.99
C ASP A 43 4.02 2.63 8.86
N LEU A 44 2.91 2.27 8.21
CA LEU A 44 2.25 3.10 7.19
C LEU A 44 0.95 3.68 7.73
N ILE A 45 1.02 4.87 8.31
CA ILE A 45 -0.11 5.56 8.94
C ILE A 45 -0.83 6.41 7.90
N ASN A 46 -2.01 5.97 7.45
CA ASN A 46 -2.83 6.70 6.46
C ASN A 46 -2.09 7.05 5.16
N CYS A 47 -1.10 6.26 4.77
CA CYS A 47 -0.42 6.39 3.48
C CYS A 47 -1.29 5.88 2.33
N ASN A 48 -0.89 6.14 1.10
CA ASN A 48 -1.58 5.65 -0.09
C ASN A 48 -0.59 5.31 -1.21
N CYS A 49 -0.88 4.23 -1.93
CA CYS A 49 -0.22 3.80 -3.16
C CYS A 49 -1.30 3.16 -4.04
N ASN A 50 -1.25 3.37 -5.36
CA ASN A 50 -2.18 2.70 -6.26
C ASN A 50 -1.95 1.17 -6.19
N PRO A 51 -2.94 0.36 -5.77
CA PRO A 51 -2.77 -1.09 -5.64
C PRO A 51 -2.39 -1.77 -6.97
N LYS A 52 -2.81 -1.22 -8.11
CA LYS A 52 -2.51 -1.79 -9.44
C LYS A 52 -1.02 -1.73 -9.80
N ASP A 53 -0.29 -0.83 -9.17
CA ASP A 53 1.10 -0.52 -9.49
C ASP A 53 2.00 -0.73 -8.25
N ALA A 54 1.52 -1.45 -7.24
CA ALA A 54 2.21 -1.67 -5.97
C ALA A 54 3.52 -2.46 -6.15
N THR A 55 3.66 -3.25 -7.23
CA THR A 55 4.90 -3.94 -7.63
C THR A 55 6.08 -2.99 -7.91
N CYS A 56 5.81 -1.70 -8.05
CA CYS A 56 6.81 -0.65 -8.22
C CYS A 56 7.11 0.10 -6.91
N LEU A 57 6.64 -0.38 -5.75
CA LEU A 57 6.96 0.18 -4.44
C LEU A 57 7.85 -0.79 -3.67
N GLN A 58 9.00 -0.27 -3.21
CA GLN A 58 9.92 -0.96 -2.33
C GLN A 58 10.15 -0.12 -1.07
N ILE A 59 9.98 -0.70 0.10
CA ILE A 59 10.22 -0.07 1.41
C ILE A 59 11.12 -1.01 2.21
N GLY A 60 12.21 -0.46 2.76
CA GLY A 60 13.14 -1.18 3.62
C GLY A 60 12.62 -1.46 5.03
N ASP A 61 13.54 -1.80 5.93
CA ASP A 61 13.24 -2.10 7.34
C ASP A 61 13.21 -0.83 8.20
N ASN A 62 12.44 -0.86 9.31
CA ASN A 62 12.36 0.23 10.29
C ASN A 62 11.93 1.57 9.65
N VAL A 63 10.83 1.56 8.90
CA VAL A 63 10.34 2.76 8.20
C VAL A 63 9.02 3.22 8.81
N THR A 64 8.91 4.53 9.04
CA THR A 64 7.65 5.14 9.48
C THR A 64 7.23 6.21 8.48
N CYS A 65 6.05 6.05 7.91
CA CYS A 65 5.45 7.01 6.99
C CYS A 65 4.08 7.44 7.53
N SER A 66 3.78 8.73 7.44
CA SER A 66 2.49 9.28 7.86
C SER A 66 1.88 10.10 6.73
N TYR A 67 0.63 9.83 6.36
CA TYR A 67 -0.13 10.57 5.35
C TYR A 67 0.64 10.80 4.03
N THR A 68 1.44 9.80 3.64
CA THR A 68 2.33 9.86 2.48
C THR A 68 1.66 9.27 1.24
N MET A 69 1.81 9.93 0.10
CA MET A 69 1.40 9.40 -1.21
C MET A 69 2.63 8.86 -1.96
N PHE A 70 2.63 7.59 -2.31
CA PHE A 70 3.64 6.97 -3.18
C PHE A 70 3.10 6.91 -4.61
N LEU A 71 3.69 7.68 -5.52
CA LEU A 71 3.34 7.67 -6.94
C LEU A 71 4.34 6.79 -7.70
N THR A 72 3.86 5.65 -8.18
CA THR A 72 4.66 4.71 -8.98
C THR A 72 4.46 4.87 -10.50
N HIS A 73 3.51 5.72 -10.90
CA HIS A 73 3.32 6.11 -12.29
C HIS A 73 2.93 7.59 -12.42
N ASP A 74 3.16 8.13 -13.62
CA ASP A 74 2.73 9.44 -14.06
C ASP A 74 2.00 9.32 -15.41
N ALA A 75 0.76 9.81 -15.44
CA ALA A 75 -0.11 9.82 -16.62
C ALA A 75 -0.06 11.16 -17.37
N SER A 76 0.74 12.14 -16.92
CA SER A 76 0.94 13.42 -17.60
C SER A 76 1.37 13.29 -19.08
N PRO A 77 2.18 12.27 -19.49
CA PRO A 77 2.55 12.11 -20.89
C PRO A 77 1.38 11.83 -21.83
N ARG A 78 0.25 11.33 -21.31
CA ARG A 78 -0.95 11.07 -22.13
C ARG A 78 -1.48 12.32 -22.83
N LYS A 79 -1.26 13.49 -22.24
CA LYS A 79 -1.71 14.79 -22.78
C LYS A 79 -1.06 15.12 -24.14
N PHE A 80 0.11 14.57 -24.43
CA PHE A 80 0.87 14.90 -25.64
C PHE A 80 1.36 13.68 -26.44
N LEU A 81 1.36 12.47 -25.86
CA LEU A 81 1.76 11.23 -26.54
C LEU A 81 0.58 10.26 -26.78
N GLY A 82 -0.62 10.56 -26.27
CA GLY A 82 -1.82 9.72 -26.41
C GLY A 82 -2.09 8.80 -25.21
N ASN A 83 -3.29 8.20 -25.19
CA ASN A 83 -3.89 7.57 -23.99
C ASN A 83 -3.14 6.33 -23.44
N ASN A 84 -2.18 5.79 -24.19
CA ASN A 84 -1.45 4.57 -23.83
C ASN A 84 -0.05 4.83 -23.24
N CYS A 85 0.34 6.10 -23.04
CA CYS A 85 1.66 6.46 -22.54
C CYS A 85 1.62 6.83 -21.06
N ASN A 86 2.04 5.91 -20.19
CA ASN A 86 2.32 6.17 -18.78
C ASN A 86 3.83 6.07 -18.53
N LYS A 87 4.38 7.01 -17.76
CA LYS A 87 5.72 6.86 -17.20
C LYS A 87 5.60 6.06 -15.92
N ILE A 88 6.19 4.88 -15.88
CA ILE A 88 6.27 4.04 -14.67
C ILE A 88 7.64 4.24 -14.05
N GLY A 89 7.70 4.29 -12.72
CA GLY A 89 8.96 4.41 -12.01
C GLY A 89 8.91 3.78 -10.64
N ARG A 90 9.88 2.92 -10.33
CA ARG A 90 9.98 2.27 -9.02
C ARG A 90 10.32 3.32 -7.97
N VAL A 91 9.53 3.36 -6.91
CA VAL A 91 9.82 4.13 -5.70
C VAL A 91 10.54 3.20 -4.73
N VAL A 92 11.70 3.63 -4.26
CA VAL A 92 12.49 2.89 -3.26
C VAL A 92 12.62 3.75 -2.02
N ILE A 93 12.26 3.21 -0.87
CA ILE A 93 12.53 3.82 0.44
C ILE A 93 13.52 2.90 1.15
N GLY A 94 14.66 3.46 1.60
CA GLY A 94 15.69 2.71 2.32
C GLY A 94 15.28 2.31 3.74
N ASN A 95 16.24 1.75 4.48
CA ASN A 95 16.05 1.37 5.89
C ASN A 95 16.16 2.58 6.82
N ASN A 96 15.51 2.52 7.98
CA ASN A 96 15.58 3.55 9.04
C ASN A 96 15.13 4.95 8.56
N VAL A 97 14.05 5.00 7.78
CA VAL A 97 13.54 6.25 7.18
C VAL A 97 12.27 6.71 7.89
N PHE A 98 12.19 8.01 8.16
CA PHE A 98 10.95 8.67 8.55
C PHE A 98 10.47 9.59 7.42
N ILE A 99 9.22 9.42 6.99
CA ILE A 99 8.56 10.33 6.03
C ILE A 99 7.40 11.04 6.73
N GLY A 100 7.52 12.37 6.79
CA GLY A 100 6.53 13.24 7.43
C GLY A 100 5.20 13.34 6.69
N VAL A 101 4.23 13.91 7.38
CA VAL A 101 2.85 14.12 6.91
C VAL A 101 2.78 14.88 5.57
N GLN A 102 1.83 14.50 4.72
CA GLN A 102 1.53 15.15 3.44
C GLN A 102 2.68 15.14 2.41
N SER A 103 3.65 14.25 2.59
CA SER A 103 4.70 14.05 1.60
C SER A 103 4.16 13.32 0.36
N VAL A 104 4.67 13.69 -0.82
CA VAL A 104 4.42 12.99 -2.08
C VAL A 104 5.76 12.50 -2.62
N ILE A 105 5.90 11.18 -2.77
CA ILE A 105 7.09 10.56 -3.35
C ILE A 105 6.81 10.26 -4.81
N LEU A 106 7.60 10.86 -5.70
CA LEU A 106 7.41 10.79 -7.15
C LEU A 106 8.01 9.51 -7.76
N PRO A 107 7.59 9.12 -8.99
CA PRO A 107 8.16 7.96 -9.66
C PRO A 107 9.68 8.08 -9.83
N ASN A 108 10.41 6.97 -9.66
CA ASN A 108 11.88 6.87 -9.73
C ASN A 108 12.67 7.58 -8.61
N VAL A 109 12.04 7.97 -7.51
CA VAL A 109 12.75 8.42 -6.29
C VAL A 109 13.28 7.21 -5.53
N LYS A 110 14.48 7.34 -4.96
CA LYS A 110 15.19 6.34 -4.15
C LYS A 110 15.66 6.95 -2.84
#